data_AF-D5VSS6-F1
#
_entry.id   AF-D5VSS6-F1
#
_cell.length_a   1.000
_cell.length_b   1.000
_cell.length_c   1.000
_cell.angle_alpha   90.00
_cell.angle_beta   90.00
_cell.angle_gamma   90.00
#
_symmetry.space_group_name_H-M   'P 1'
#
loop_
_entity.id
_entity.type
_entity.pdbx_description
1 polymer ?
#
loop_
_entity_poly.entity_id
_entity_poly.type
_entity_poly.pdbx_seq_one_letter_code
_entity_poly.pdbx_strand_id
1 'polypeptide(L)'
;MDIEEFVRKKLRENVPEEKIIEEGFKRVLEFKENEEFSLKFIKAVLEEVKASEKILKIKDETLKNLLLYPRAGVKMGEAGVGSRGEGDFFVHREIARIIKSCKSRAIIDSEDQDDAGVVKAKGKYIVAAVDGTHSRLSEFPFIAGFHVARAALRDIYVMGAEGLALLSDIHLADDGDVGKIFDFTAGIATVSEATEVPLIGGSTLRVGGDMVLGERLVSSVTAIGSGDHITARRHAKEGDLILMTVGSGGGTICATAIYHGYFDVVYETLNVNFILDCQKLIRNSLINKVHAMTDVTNGGIRGDAFEISKTAKVSLVFDYETLVKTVNKKVLKMLEELNIDFLGVSTGSLLIICPEDTAREIKRLIDVIEVGYVERGNKSYLLKDGRREELKPKFREAPYTPVKKVVDREPENFEEMKEKIRKACDEAIKKKEFVLNNLLKKRN
;
A
#
# COMPACT_ATOMS: atom_id res chain seq x y z
N MET A 1 -13.84 -17.80 -0.71
CA MET A 1 -13.54 -18.83 0.29
C MET A 1 -12.34 -19.61 -0.20
N ASP A 2 -11.33 -19.83 0.64
CA ASP A 2 -10.19 -20.68 0.29
C ASP A 2 -10.49 -22.12 0.70
N ILE A 3 -10.76 -22.99 -0.27
CA ILE A 3 -11.12 -24.39 -0.01
C ILE A 3 -9.88 -25.24 0.33
N GLU A 4 -8.71 -24.85 -0.18
CA GLU A 4 -7.44 -25.55 0.08
C GLU A 4 -7.08 -25.44 1.55
N GLU A 5 -7.11 -24.22 2.10
CA GLU A 5 -6.83 -23.97 3.51
C GLU A 5 -7.88 -24.64 4.42
N PHE A 6 -9.15 -24.67 4.01
CA PHE A 6 -10.19 -25.41 4.74
C PHE A 6 -9.82 -26.90 4.88
N VAL A 7 -9.53 -27.58 3.77
CA VAL A 7 -9.16 -29.00 3.76
C VAL A 7 -7.88 -29.24 4.55
N ARG A 8 -6.85 -28.41 4.33
CA ARG A 8 -5.55 -28.52 5.01
C ARG A 8 -5.69 -28.40 6.52
N LYS A 9 -6.49 -27.44 7.00
CA LYS A 9 -6.77 -27.26 8.42
C LYS A 9 -7.45 -28.50 9.02
N LYS A 10 -8.49 -29.02 8.36
CA LYS A 10 -9.25 -30.18 8.85
C LYS A 10 -8.40 -31.46 8.91
N LEU A 11 -7.53 -31.67 7.93
CA LEU A 11 -6.58 -32.79 7.95
C LEU A 11 -5.62 -32.70 9.14
N ARG A 12 -5.10 -31.50 9.44
CA ARG A 12 -4.21 -31.28 10.60
C ARG A 12 -4.92 -31.46 11.95
N GLU A 13 -6.23 -31.21 11.98
CA GLU A 13 -7.11 -31.49 13.12
C GLU A 13 -7.50 -32.98 13.24
N ASN A 14 -6.98 -33.85 12.37
CA ASN A 14 -7.31 -35.29 12.27
C ASN A 14 -8.81 -35.57 12.07
N VAL A 15 -9.51 -34.68 11.35
CA VAL A 15 -10.91 -34.89 10.99
C VAL A 15 -11.01 -36.00 9.94
N PRO A 16 -11.96 -36.97 10.06
CA PRO A 16 -12.14 -38.04 9.08
C PRO A 16 -12.41 -37.51 7.66
N GLU A 17 -11.83 -38.17 6.64
CA GLU A 17 -11.91 -37.73 5.25
C GLU A 17 -13.36 -37.62 4.75
N GLU A 18 -14.24 -38.53 5.16
CA GLU A 18 -15.66 -38.50 4.80
C GLU A 18 -16.33 -37.20 5.29
N LYS A 19 -15.97 -36.76 6.50
CA LYS A 19 -16.49 -35.52 7.08
C LYS A 19 -15.90 -34.28 6.41
N ILE A 20 -14.63 -34.33 6.00
CA ILE A 20 -14.02 -33.24 5.21
C ILE A 20 -14.73 -33.10 3.87
N ILE A 21 -14.99 -34.21 3.19
CA ILE A 21 -15.71 -34.23 1.91
C ILE A 21 -17.13 -33.72 2.11
N GLU A 22 -17.86 -34.16 3.13
CA GLU A 22 -19.23 -33.70 3.40
C GLU A 22 -19.29 -32.19 3.67
N GLU A 23 -18.44 -31.70 4.57
CA GLU A 23 -18.38 -30.29 4.95
C GLU A 23 -17.87 -29.41 3.80
N GLY A 24 -16.89 -29.90 3.03
CA GLY A 24 -16.33 -29.18 1.88
C GLY A 24 -17.27 -29.17 0.68
N PHE A 25 -17.99 -30.27 0.42
CA PHE A 25 -19.02 -30.35 -0.61
C PHE A 25 -20.08 -29.27 -0.42
N LYS A 26 -20.64 -29.13 0.80
CA LYS A 26 -21.63 -28.09 1.11
C LYS A 26 -21.11 -26.69 0.79
N ARG A 27 -19.86 -26.42 1.14
CA ARG A 27 -19.20 -25.13 0.89
C ARG A 27 -18.95 -24.87 -0.59
N VAL A 28 -18.53 -25.87 -1.35
CA VAL A 28 -18.31 -25.72 -2.81
C VAL A 28 -19.65 -25.52 -3.51
N LEU A 29 -20.69 -26.25 -3.09
CA LEU A 29 -22.04 -26.17 -3.65
C LEU A 29 -22.68 -24.77 -3.48
N GLU A 30 -22.31 -24.02 -2.43
CA GLU A 30 -22.74 -22.62 -2.25
C GLU A 30 -22.26 -21.70 -3.38
N PHE A 31 -21.18 -22.05 -4.08
CA PHE A 31 -20.61 -21.26 -5.18
C PHE A 31 -20.81 -21.92 -6.54
N LYS A 32 -20.88 -23.27 -6.59
CA LYS A 32 -20.98 -24.05 -7.81
C LYS A 32 -22.32 -24.78 -7.84
N GLU A 33 -23.20 -24.44 -8.78
CA GLU A 33 -24.57 -25.00 -8.88
C GLU A 33 -24.66 -26.46 -9.36
N ASN A 34 -23.55 -27.21 -9.34
CA ASN A 34 -23.48 -28.58 -9.84
C ASN A 34 -22.96 -29.52 -8.74
N GLU A 35 -23.83 -30.41 -8.26
CA GLU A 35 -23.51 -31.36 -7.19
C GLU A 35 -22.42 -32.36 -7.60
N GLU A 36 -22.50 -32.91 -8.81
CA GLU A 36 -21.54 -33.89 -9.31
C GLU A 36 -20.13 -33.28 -9.39
N PHE A 37 -20.04 -32.08 -9.95
CA PHE A 37 -18.82 -31.29 -10.00
C PHE A 37 -18.31 -30.98 -8.60
N SER A 38 -19.16 -30.45 -7.71
CA SER A 38 -18.76 -30.06 -6.35
C SER A 38 -18.17 -31.23 -5.57
N LEU A 39 -18.75 -32.43 -5.71
CA LEU A 39 -18.25 -33.64 -5.07
C LEU A 39 -16.93 -34.11 -5.67
N LYS A 40 -16.78 -34.09 -7.01
CA LYS A 40 -15.50 -34.43 -7.67
C LYS A 40 -14.41 -33.44 -7.29
N PHE A 41 -14.74 -32.15 -7.27
CA PHE A 41 -13.84 -31.05 -6.97
C PHE A 41 -13.28 -31.16 -5.55
N ILE A 42 -14.13 -31.31 -4.52
CA ILE A 42 -13.64 -31.43 -3.14
C ILE A 42 -12.77 -32.69 -2.93
N LYS A 43 -13.08 -33.78 -3.62
CA LYS A 43 -12.25 -35.01 -3.59
C LYS A 43 -10.88 -34.77 -4.21
N ALA A 44 -10.81 -34.06 -5.33
CA ALA A 44 -9.55 -33.70 -5.97
C ALA A 44 -8.72 -32.77 -5.08
N VAL A 45 -9.34 -31.74 -4.48
CA VAL A 45 -8.67 -30.85 -3.50
C VAL A 45 -8.11 -31.66 -2.34
N LEU A 46 -8.89 -32.61 -1.78
CA LEU A 46 -8.42 -33.49 -0.71
C LEU A 46 -7.20 -34.31 -1.13
N GLU A 47 -7.20 -34.86 -2.34
CA GLU A 47 -6.06 -35.62 -2.88
C GLU A 47 -4.79 -34.75 -2.98
N GLU A 48 -4.92 -33.56 -3.57
CA GLU A 48 -3.80 -32.62 -3.73
C GLU A 48 -3.25 -32.12 -2.38
N VAL A 49 -4.14 -31.79 -1.45
CA VAL A 49 -3.74 -31.37 -0.10
C VAL A 49 -3.06 -32.54 0.64
N LYS A 50 -3.58 -33.76 0.56
CA LYS A 50 -2.92 -34.95 1.12
C LYS A 50 -1.54 -35.16 0.51
N ALA A 51 -1.38 -34.96 -0.80
CA ALA A 51 -0.09 -35.06 -1.47
C ALA A 51 0.89 -34.00 -0.96
N SER A 52 0.47 -32.72 -0.91
CA SER A 52 1.32 -31.63 -0.45
C SER A 52 1.69 -31.74 1.03
N GLU A 53 0.78 -32.16 1.92
CA GLU A 53 1.06 -32.33 3.36
C GLU A 53 2.08 -33.44 3.66
N LYS A 54 2.38 -34.34 2.72
CA LYS A 54 3.50 -35.30 2.85
C LYS A 54 4.83 -34.58 3.06
N ILE A 55 4.96 -33.31 2.65
CA ILE A 55 6.14 -32.48 2.89
C ILE A 55 6.53 -32.41 4.37
N LEU A 56 5.57 -32.53 5.29
CA LEU A 56 5.85 -32.48 6.73
C LEU A 56 6.63 -33.70 7.21
N LYS A 57 6.56 -34.82 6.47
CA LYS A 57 7.11 -36.14 6.82
C LYS A 57 8.35 -36.52 6.02
N ILE A 58 8.78 -35.72 5.05
CA ILE A 58 10.00 -36.04 4.29
C ILE A 58 11.24 -35.90 5.17
N LYS A 59 12.26 -36.75 4.92
CA LYS A 59 13.54 -36.73 5.66
C LYS A 59 14.51 -35.66 5.17
N ASP A 60 14.33 -35.18 3.93
CA ASP A 60 15.18 -34.13 3.36
C ASP A 60 14.79 -32.78 3.97
N GLU A 61 15.46 -32.43 5.07
CA GLU A 61 15.27 -31.16 5.77
C GLU A 61 15.61 -29.95 4.90
N THR A 62 16.49 -30.10 3.92
CA THR A 62 16.84 -29.03 2.99
C THR A 62 15.67 -28.73 2.06
N LEU A 63 15.13 -29.76 1.42
CA LEU A 63 13.96 -29.64 0.55
C LEU A 63 12.72 -29.18 1.34
N LYS A 64 12.54 -29.69 2.56
CA LYS A 64 11.47 -29.28 3.47
C LYS A 64 11.56 -27.79 3.80
N ASN A 65 12.76 -27.28 4.12
CA ASN A 65 12.97 -25.86 4.34
C ASN A 65 12.71 -25.02 3.08
N LEU A 66 13.00 -25.53 1.88
CA LEU A 66 12.71 -24.82 0.62
C LEU A 66 11.21 -24.72 0.33
N LEU A 67 10.46 -25.80 0.55
CA LEU A 67 9.03 -25.87 0.22
C LEU A 67 8.12 -25.26 1.30
N LEU A 68 8.55 -25.24 2.55
CA LEU A 68 7.85 -24.55 3.64
C LEU A 68 8.30 -23.10 3.75
N TYR A 69 7.60 -22.28 4.53
CA TYR A 69 8.01 -20.91 4.87
C TYR A 69 8.19 -20.73 6.39
N PRO A 70 9.05 -19.78 6.82
CA PRO A 70 9.21 -19.45 8.24
C PRO A 70 7.90 -18.98 8.87
N ARG A 71 7.47 -19.62 9.97
CA ARG A 71 6.21 -19.28 10.64
C ARG A 71 6.48 -18.28 11.77
N ALA A 72 6.04 -17.03 11.58
CA ALA A 72 6.06 -16.03 12.66
C ALA A 72 5.04 -16.35 13.78
N GLY A 73 3.94 -17.04 13.45
CA GLY A 73 2.84 -17.25 14.41
C GLY A 73 2.06 -15.96 14.72
N VAL A 74 2.18 -14.94 13.86
CA VAL A 74 1.47 -13.66 13.93
C VAL A 74 0.77 -13.45 12.60
N LYS A 75 -0.53 -13.12 12.62
CA LYS A 75 -1.31 -12.85 11.39
C LYS A 75 -1.12 -11.42 10.93
N MET A 76 -1.28 -11.19 9.62
CA MET A 76 -1.19 -9.85 9.01
C MET A 76 -2.09 -8.81 9.71
N GLY A 77 -3.35 -9.20 9.99
CA GLY A 77 -4.29 -8.35 10.70
C GLY A 77 -3.92 -8.10 12.17
N GLU A 78 -3.30 -9.07 12.86
CA GLU A 78 -2.84 -8.90 14.25
C GLU A 78 -1.65 -7.93 14.32
N ALA A 79 -0.73 -8.04 13.35
CA ALA A 79 0.41 -7.16 13.20
C ALA A 79 0.06 -5.75 12.67
N GLY A 80 -1.19 -5.51 12.26
CA GLY A 80 -1.62 -4.22 11.72
C GLY A 80 -0.99 -3.88 10.35
N VAL A 81 -0.51 -4.87 9.61
CA VAL A 81 0.13 -4.65 8.29
C VAL A 81 -0.89 -4.20 7.26
N GLY A 82 -0.53 -3.22 6.43
CA GLY A 82 -1.41 -2.58 5.46
C GLY A 82 -2.27 -1.46 6.04
N SER A 83 -1.90 -0.93 7.22
CA SER A 83 -2.61 0.18 7.87
C SER A 83 -1.75 1.43 8.12
N ARG A 84 -0.48 1.47 7.67
CA ARG A 84 0.46 2.59 7.83
C ARG A 84 0.53 3.14 9.27
N GLY A 85 0.44 2.22 10.23
CA GLY A 85 0.66 2.47 11.65
C GLY A 85 1.92 1.75 12.16
N GLU A 86 2.14 1.77 13.48
CA GLU A 86 3.41 1.29 14.07
C GLU A 86 3.76 -0.17 13.70
N GLY A 87 2.77 -1.07 13.70
CA GLY A 87 2.95 -2.47 13.32
C GLY A 87 3.32 -2.66 11.85
N ASP A 88 2.70 -1.86 10.98
CA ASP A 88 3.00 -1.84 9.55
C ASP A 88 4.43 -1.35 9.28
N PHE A 89 4.81 -0.21 9.89
CA PHE A 89 6.16 0.33 9.78
C PHE A 89 7.22 -0.66 10.28
N PHE A 90 6.91 -1.44 11.31
CA PHE A 90 7.81 -2.48 11.80
C PHE A 90 8.02 -3.59 10.77
N VAL A 91 6.95 -4.13 10.18
CA VAL A 91 7.07 -5.18 9.15
C VAL A 91 7.79 -4.67 7.91
N HIS A 92 7.55 -3.44 7.48
CA HIS A 92 8.28 -2.81 6.37
C HIS A 92 9.79 -2.69 6.65
N ARG A 93 10.19 -2.35 7.89
CA ARG A 93 11.61 -2.38 8.28
C ARG A 93 12.21 -3.77 8.20
N GLU A 94 11.46 -4.81 8.55
CA GLU A 94 11.94 -6.20 8.42
C GLU A 94 12.06 -6.62 6.94
N ILE A 95 11.15 -6.19 6.06
CA ILE A 95 11.29 -6.34 4.60
C ILE A 95 12.58 -5.64 4.11
N ALA A 96 12.83 -4.42 4.58
CA ALA A 96 14.04 -3.66 4.24
C ALA A 96 15.31 -4.41 4.68
N ARG A 97 15.32 -5.12 5.82
CA ARG A 97 16.45 -5.98 6.23
C ARG A 97 16.71 -7.11 5.23
N ILE A 98 15.68 -7.71 4.67
CA ILE A 98 15.82 -8.73 3.61
C ILE A 98 16.44 -8.10 2.36
N ILE A 99 15.96 -6.93 1.94
CA ILE A 99 16.48 -6.23 0.76
C ILE A 99 17.94 -5.79 0.98
N LYS A 100 18.28 -5.25 2.15
CA LYS A 100 19.64 -4.90 2.55
C LYS A 100 20.61 -6.08 2.49
N SER A 101 20.11 -7.30 2.75
CA SER A 101 20.94 -8.50 2.64
C SER A 101 21.27 -8.87 1.18
N CYS A 102 20.65 -8.21 0.18
CA CYS A 102 20.99 -8.35 -1.22
C CYS A 102 22.25 -7.55 -1.55
N LYS A 103 23.11 -8.11 -2.41
CA LYS A 103 24.37 -7.48 -2.85
C LYS A 103 24.18 -6.61 -4.12
N SER A 104 22.94 -6.26 -4.42
CA SER A 104 22.55 -5.35 -5.52
C SER A 104 22.46 -3.91 -4.99
N ARG A 105 22.67 -2.92 -5.85
CA ARG A 105 22.63 -1.49 -5.47
C ARG A 105 21.48 -0.78 -6.16
N ALA A 106 20.74 0.02 -5.39
CA ALA A 106 19.84 1.07 -5.86
C ALA A 106 20.33 2.43 -5.36
N ILE A 107 19.77 3.53 -5.87
CA ILE A 107 19.99 4.88 -5.35
C ILE A 107 19.07 5.16 -4.17
N ILE A 108 17.82 4.68 -4.25
CA ILE A 108 16.83 4.67 -3.18
C ILE A 108 16.20 3.29 -3.18
N ASP A 109 16.13 2.66 -2.01
CA ASP A 109 15.45 1.39 -1.81
C ASP A 109 14.61 1.41 -0.53
N SER A 110 14.09 0.25 -0.13
CA SER A 110 13.23 0.13 1.04
C SER A 110 13.90 0.51 2.36
N GLU A 111 15.23 0.64 2.44
CA GLU A 111 15.93 1.19 3.61
C GLU A 111 15.61 2.67 3.84
N ASP A 112 15.34 3.43 2.78
CA ASP A 112 15.03 4.86 2.87
C ASP A 112 13.61 5.15 3.37
N GLN A 113 12.70 4.17 3.33
CA GLN A 113 11.27 4.33 3.65
C GLN A 113 10.64 5.50 2.86
N ASP A 114 11.01 5.59 1.58
CA ASP A 114 10.48 6.56 0.62
C ASP A 114 9.35 5.94 -0.21
N ASP A 115 8.65 6.77 -0.99
CA ASP A 115 7.44 6.35 -1.72
C ASP A 115 7.74 5.48 -2.96
N ALA A 116 8.97 5.55 -3.49
CA ALA A 116 9.37 4.75 -4.64
C ALA A 116 10.85 4.33 -4.61
N GLY A 117 11.17 3.27 -5.35
CA GLY A 117 12.55 2.84 -5.59
C GLY A 117 13.19 3.61 -6.73
N VAL A 118 14.48 3.93 -6.61
CA VAL A 118 15.21 4.70 -7.63
C VAL A 118 16.49 4.00 -8.05
N VAL A 119 16.71 3.89 -9.36
CA VAL A 119 17.99 3.50 -9.96
C VAL A 119 18.50 4.58 -10.90
N LYS A 120 19.80 4.56 -11.21
CA LYS A 120 20.38 5.48 -12.20
C LYS A 120 20.71 4.74 -13.49
N ALA A 121 20.18 5.22 -14.61
CA ALA A 121 20.44 4.66 -15.94
C ALA A 121 20.70 5.78 -16.94
N LYS A 122 21.83 5.69 -17.67
CA LYS A 122 22.21 6.65 -18.73
C LYS A 122 22.13 8.12 -18.28
N GLY A 123 22.55 8.40 -17.05
CA GLY A 123 22.56 9.76 -16.49
C GLY A 123 21.27 10.22 -15.83
N LYS A 124 20.14 9.53 -16.05
CA LYS A 124 18.83 9.86 -15.44
C LYS A 124 18.51 8.97 -14.25
N TYR A 125 17.66 9.48 -13.37
CA TYR A 125 16.98 8.65 -12.38
C TYR A 125 15.78 7.98 -13.02
N ILE A 126 15.66 6.68 -12.81
CA ILE A 126 14.48 5.88 -13.13
C ILE A 126 13.81 5.55 -11.81
N VAL A 127 12.56 5.94 -11.69
CA VAL A 127 11.75 5.77 -10.48
C VAL A 127 10.68 4.74 -10.78
N ALA A 128 10.46 3.80 -9.86
CA ALA A 128 9.43 2.78 -9.98
C ALA A 128 8.69 2.62 -8.64
N ALA A 129 7.36 2.61 -8.72
CA ALA A 129 6.46 2.43 -7.60
C ALA A 129 5.37 1.42 -7.99
N VAL A 130 4.92 0.65 -7.01
CA VAL A 130 3.79 -0.28 -7.17
C VAL A 130 2.83 -0.07 -6.02
N ASP A 131 1.56 0.09 -6.36
CA ASP A 131 0.51 0.20 -5.35
C ASP A 131 -0.55 -0.90 -5.56
N GLY A 132 -1.02 -1.44 -4.43
CA GLY A 132 -2.05 -2.45 -4.38
C GLY A 132 -3.44 -1.81 -4.33
N THR A 133 -4.40 -2.41 -5.02
CA THR A 133 -5.78 -1.93 -4.99
C THR A 133 -6.32 -1.98 -3.56
N HIS A 134 -6.96 -0.88 -3.16
CA HIS A 134 -7.62 -0.78 -1.88
C HIS A 134 -8.66 -1.91 -1.72
N SER A 135 -8.40 -2.85 -0.81
CA SER A 135 -9.09 -4.15 -0.73
C SER A 135 -10.60 -4.10 -0.53
N ARG A 136 -11.13 -2.96 -0.08
CA ARG A 136 -12.56 -2.71 0.08
C ARG A 136 -13.25 -2.23 -1.21
N LEU A 137 -12.51 -2.04 -2.31
CA LEU A 137 -13.06 -1.60 -3.59
C LEU A 137 -13.17 -2.73 -4.63
N SER A 138 -12.98 -3.98 -4.22
CA SER A 138 -13.12 -5.16 -5.10
C SER A 138 -14.47 -5.22 -5.84
N GLU A 139 -15.54 -4.72 -5.24
CA GLU A 139 -16.89 -4.68 -5.84
C GLU A 139 -17.14 -3.42 -6.67
N PHE A 140 -16.16 -2.52 -6.77
CA PHE A 140 -16.24 -1.28 -7.53
C PHE A 140 -15.02 -1.17 -8.46
N PRO A 141 -14.90 -2.04 -9.48
CA PRO A 141 -13.65 -2.25 -10.19
C PRO A 141 -13.13 -1.00 -10.90
N PHE A 142 -13.98 -0.21 -11.57
CA PHE A 142 -13.59 1.07 -12.15
C PHE A 142 -12.95 2.01 -11.13
N ILE A 143 -13.61 2.19 -9.98
CA ILE A 143 -13.15 3.06 -8.90
C ILE A 143 -11.82 2.54 -8.32
N ALA A 144 -11.70 1.22 -8.17
CA ALA A 144 -10.47 0.55 -7.76
C ALA A 144 -9.32 0.83 -8.75
N GLY A 145 -9.54 0.62 -10.04
CA GLY A 145 -8.57 0.85 -11.12
C GLY A 145 -8.13 2.30 -11.22
N PHE A 146 -9.09 3.23 -11.17
CA PHE A 146 -8.83 4.67 -11.17
C PHE A 146 -7.94 5.06 -9.97
N HIS A 147 -8.30 4.64 -8.76
CA HIS A 147 -7.57 5.06 -7.57
C HIS A 147 -6.19 4.42 -7.44
N VAL A 148 -6.01 3.15 -7.81
CA VAL A 148 -4.71 2.48 -7.73
C VAL A 148 -3.74 3.02 -8.79
N ALA A 149 -4.20 3.29 -10.02
CA ALA A 149 -3.37 3.92 -11.04
C ALA A 149 -2.94 5.33 -10.63
N ARG A 150 -3.88 6.10 -10.07
CA ARG A 150 -3.57 7.42 -9.54
C ARG A 150 -2.57 7.33 -8.39
N ALA A 151 -2.72 6.38 -7.47
CA ALA A 151 -1.83 6.23 -6.32
C ALA A 151 -0.40 5.86 -6.75
N ALA A 152 -0.24 4.86 -7.61
CA ALA A 152 1.06 4.51 -8.17
C ALA A 152 1.74 5.71 -8.89
N LEU A 153 0.98 6.54 -9.61
CA LEU A 153 1.54 7.76 -10.20
C LEU A 153 1.94 8.80 -9.17
N ARG A 154 1.16 9.00 -8.09
CA ARG A 154 1.53 9.95 -7.03
C ARG A 154 2.91 9.61 -6.47
N ASP A 155 3.17 8.34 -6.18
CA ASP A 155 4.46 7.86 -5.66
C ASP A 155 5.64 8.19 -6.59
N ILE A 156 5.45 8.16 -7.91
CA ILE A 156 6.48 8.56 -8.88
C ILE A 156 6.66 10.08 -8.89
N TYR A 157 5.57 10.83 -8.91
CA TYR A 157 5.61 12.29 -9.03
C TYR A 157 6.15 12.97 -7.77
N VAL A 158 5.91 12.41 -6.57
CA VAL A 158 6.48 12.94 -5.32
C VAL A 158 7.97 12.69 -5.19
N MET A 159 8.53 11.79 -6.00
CA MET A 159 9.98 11.63 -6.15
C MET A 159 10.58 12.58 -7.17
N GLY A 160 9.79 13.48 -7.76
CA GLY A 160 10.25 14.48 -8.74
C GLY A 160 10.44 13.92 -10.15
N ALA A 161 9.89 12.73 -10.43
CA ALA A 161 9.97 12.09 -11.73
C ALA A 161 8.69 12.28 -12.56
N GLU A 162 8.87 12.44 -13.87
CA GLU A 162 7.79 12.46 -14.84
C GLU A 162 7.36 11.03 -15.18
N GLY A 163 6.05 10.78 -15.20
CA GLY A 163 5.49 9.46 -15.51
C GLY A 163 5.73 9.05 -16.96
N LEU A 164 6.23 7.83 -17.16
CA LEU A 164 6.55 7.26 -18.47
C LEU A 164 5.64 6.11 -18.86
N ALA A 165 5.22 5.30 -17.89
CA ALA A 165 4.44 4.11 -18.16
C ALA A 165 3.68 3.61 -16.92
N LEU A 166 2.56 2.94 -17.18
CA LEU A 166 1.80 2.14 -16.23
C LEU A 166 1.82 0.67 -16.64
N LEU A 167 1.84 -0.24 -15.66
CA LEU A 167 1.60 -1.67 -15.82
C LEU A 167 0.51 -2.12 -14.84
N SER A 168 -0.35 -3.04 -15.25
CA SER A 168 -1.44 -3.57 -14.41
C SER A 168 -1.26 -5.06 -14.12
N ASP A 169 -1.32 -5.48 -12.86
CA ASP A 169 -1.44 -6.91 -12.49
C ASP A 169 -2.80 -7.13 -11.81
N ILE A 170 -3.61 -8.03 -12.35
CA ILE A 170 -4.98 -8.28 -11.90
C ILE A 170 -5.21 -9.78 -11.66
N HIS A 171 -5.81 -10.08 -10.51
CA HIS A 171 -6.15 -11.41 -10.07
C HIS A 171 -7.64 -11.45 -9.72
N LEU A 172 -8.40 -12.28 -10.41
CA LEU A 172 -9.83 -12.46 -10.15
C LEU A 172 -10.06 -13.87 -9.60
N ALA A 173 -10.80 -14.00 -8.51
CA ALA A 173 -11.19 -15.31 -7.99
C ALA A 173 -12.06 -16.07 -9.01
N ASP A 174 -12.14 -17.39 -8.88
CA ASP A 174 -12.60 -18.28 -9.96
C ASP A 174 -14.05 -18.02 -10.41
N ASP A 175 -14.92 -17.59 -9.49
CA ASP A 175 -16.32 -17.28 -9.79
C ASP A 175 -16.54 -15.81 -10.18
N GLY A 176 -15.48 -15.00 -10.24
CA GLY A 176 -15.58 -13.59 -10.53
C GLY A 176 -16.03 -13.30 -11.97
N ASP A 177 -16.96 -12.37 -12.10
CA ASP A 177 -17.39 -11.88 -13.41
C ASP A 177 -16.22 -11.16 -14.12
N VAL A 178 -15.89 -11.62 -15.34
CA VAL A 178 -14.81 -11.07 -16.18
C VAL A 178 -15.01 -9.58 -16.48
N GLY A 179 -16.26 -9.09 -16.45
CA GLY A 179 -16.59 -7.67 -16.51
C GLY A 179 -15.86 -6.84 -15.46
N LYS A 180 -15.54 -7.40 -14.27
CA LYS A 180 -14.70 -6.72 -13.27
C LYS A 180 -13.31 -6.38 -13.80
N ILE A 181 -12.72 -7.24 -14.64
CA ILE A 181 -11.41 -6.98 -15.27
C ILE A 181 -11.51 -5.82 -16.26
N PHE A 182 -12.55 -5.80 -17.08
CA PHE A 182 -12.75 -4.74 -18.07
C PHE A 182 -13.01 -3.39 -17.40
N ASP A 183 -13.89 -3.37 -16.40
CA ASP A 183 -14.25 -2.17 -15.65
C ASP A 183 -13.06 -1.62 -14.86
N PHE A 184 -12.28 -2.49 -14.21
CA PHE A 184 -11.01 -2.12 -13.57
C PHE A 184 -10.01 -1.51 -14.54
N THR A 185 -9.82 -2.14 -15.71
CA THR A 185 -8.90 -1.64 -16.74
C THR A 185 -9.37 -0.29 -17.28
N ALA A 186 -10.68 -0.07 -17.44
CA ALA A 186 -11.24 1.20 -17.85
C ALA A 186 -10.95 2.33 -16.83
N GLY A 187 -10.98 2.02 -15.53
CA GLY A 187 -10.55 2.94 -14.49
C GLY A 187 -9.09 3.38 -14.63
N ILE A 188 -8.19 2.42 -14.91
CA ILE A 188 -6.77 2.71 -15.16
C ILE A 188 -6.60 3.54 -16.44
N ALA A 189 -7.27 3.14 -17.52
CA ALA A 189 -7.20 3.81 -18.82
C ALA A 189 -7.67 5.27 -18.73
N THR A 190 -8.68 5.55 -17.90
CA THR A 190 -9.16 6.92 -17.63
C THR A 190 -8.05 7.79 -17.04
N VAL A 191 -7.30 7.28 -16.06
CA VAL A 191 -6.16 8.00 -15.47
C VAL A 191 -5.01 8.11 -16.48
N SER A 192 -4.75 7.06 -17.23
CA SER A 192 -3.73 7.02 -18.29
C SER A 192 -3.95 8.14 -19.30
N GLU A 193 -5.17 8.26 -19.83
CA GLU A 193 -5.55 9.29 -20.80
C GLU A 193 -5.52 10.70 -20.18
N ALA A 194 -6.08 10.86 -18.97
CA ALA A 194 -6.13 12.16 -18.29
C ALA A 194 -4.76 12.71 -17.86
N THR A 195 -3.74 11.85 -17.75
CA THR A 195 -2.39 12.22 -17.30
C THR A 195 -1.33 12.11 -18.38
N GLU A 196 -1.72 11.64 -19.58
CA GLU A 196 -0.82 11.37 -20.72
C GLU A 196 0.28 10.33 -20.39
N VAL A 197 0.04 9.43 -19.43
CA VAL A 197 0.96 8.35 -19.07
C VAL A 197 0.40 7.01 -19.55
N PRO A 198 1.01 6.34 -20.53
CA PRO A 198 0.40 5.17 -21.18
C PRO A 198 0.40 3.92 -20.28
N LEU A 199 -0.71 3.19 -20.28
CA LEU A 199 -0.77 1.79 -19.84
C LEU A 199 -0.18 0.88 -20.93
N ILE A 200 1.00 0.30 -20.67
CA ILE A 200 1.78 -0.38 -21.71
C ILE A 200 1.77 -1.91 -21.61
N GLY A 201 1.21 -2.47 -20.54
CA GLY A 201 1.17 -3.92 -20.36
C GLY A 201 0.65 -4.34 -19.01
N GLY A 202 0.66 -5.65 -18.77
CA GLY A 202 0.14 -6.22 -17.54
C GLY A 202 0.13 -7.74 -17.49
N SER A 203 -0.48 -8.26 -16.42
CA SER A 203 -0.68 -9.68 -16.13
C SER A 203 -2.10 -9.90 -15.60
N THR A 204 -2.70 -11.04 -15.97
CA THR A 204 -4.03 -11.45 -15.52
C THR A 204 -3.98 -12.91 -15.06
N LEU A 205 -4.36 -13.16 -13.81
CA LEU A 205 -4.36 -14.49 -13.19
C LEU A 205 -5.62 -14.72 -12.35
N ARG A 206 -5.75 -15.94 -11.81
CA ARG A 206 -6.79 -16.26 -10.82
C ARG A 206 -6.21 -16.25 -9.41
N VAL A 207 -6.95 -15.67 -8.47
CA VAL A 207 -6.57 -15.73 -7.04
C VAL A 207 -6.61 -17.20 -6.61
N GLY A 208 -5.46 -17.79 -6.24
CA GLY A 208 -5.38 -19.19 -5.81
C GLY A 208 -5.85 -20.22 -6.85
N GLY A 209 -5.86 -19.86 -8.14
CA GLY A 209 -6.33 -20.75 -9.21
C GLY A 209 -7.82 -21.08 -9.08
N ASP A 210 -8.15 -22.36 -9.19
CA ASP A 210 -9.52 -22.87 -9.09
C ASP A 210 -10.00 -23.02 -7.62
N MET A 211 -9.14 -22.78 -6.62
CA MET A 211 -9.41 -23.12 -5.21
C MET A 211 -9.92 -21.96 -4.35
N VAL A 212 -9.89 -20.72 -4.85
CA VAL A 212 -10.50 -19.58 -4.15
C VAL A 212 -11.83 -19.24 -4.80
N LEU A 213 -12.89 -19.65 -4.12
CA LEU A 213 -14.28 -19.46 -4.56
C LEU A 213 -14.78 -18.04 -4.26
N GLY A 214 -15.69 -17.55 -5.09
CA GLY A 214 -16.27 -16.22 -5.03
C GLY A 214 -15.63 -15.25 -6.01
N GLU A 215 -15.92 -13.96 -5.84
CA GLU A 215 -15.67 -12.96 -6.89
C GLU A 215 -14.64 -11.89 -6.49
N ARG A 216 -13.77 -12.22 -5.54
CA ARG A 216 -12.78 -11.28 -5.02
C ARG A 216 -11.79 -10.90 -6.13
N LEU A 217 -11.62 -9.61 -6.32
CA LEU A 217 -10.59 -9.01 -7.16
C LEU A 217 -9.44 -8.52 -6.28
N VAL A 218 -8.21 -8.87 -6.67
CA VAL A 218 -6.96 -8.41 -6.08
C VAL A 218 -6.09 -7.92 -7.23
N SER A 219 -5.47 -6.75 -7.09
CA SER A 219 -4.73 -6.16 -8.18
C SER A 219 -3.69 -5.17 -7.68
N SER A 220 -2.75 -4.84 -8.54
CA SER A 220 -1.79 -3.77 -8.32
C SER A 220 -1.51 -3.04 -9.63
N VAL A 221 -1.09 -1.78 -9.53
CA VAL A 221 -0.59 -1.00 -10.66
C VAL A 221 0.83 -0.55 -10.35
N THR A 222 1.72 -0.75 -11.31
CA THR A 222 3.08 -0.23 -11.28
C THR A 222 3.15 1.02 -12.12
N ALA A 223 3.79 2.06 -11.62
CA ALA A 223 4.15 3.25 -12.39
C ALA A 223 5.68 3.31 -12.53
N ILE A 224 6.13 3.80 -13.68
CA ILE A 224 7.53 4.04 -13.98
C ILE A 224 7.67 5.50 -14.39
N GLY A 225 8.66 6.20 -13.85
CA GLY A 225 8.99 7.55 -14.24
C GLY A 225 10.48 7.79 -14.43
N SER A 226 10.82 8.97 -14.94
CA SER A 226 12.19 9.43 -15.00
C SER A 226 12.33 10.89 -14.61
N GLY A 227 13.47 11.24 -14.00
CA GLY A 227 13.76 12.60 -13.59
C GLY A 227 15.25 12.87 -13.50
N ASP A 228 15.60 14.15 -13.41
CA ASP A 228 16.98 14.62 -13.25
C ASP A 228 17.30 15.01 -11.79
N HIS A 229 16.25 15.24 -10.98
CA HIS A 229 16.32 15.58 -9.55
C HIS A 229 15.36 14.69 -8.77
N ILE A 230 15.69 14.39 -7.52
CA ILE A 230 14.86 13.58 -6.63
C ILE A 230 14.53 14.34 -5.34
N THR A 231 13.25 14.37 -5.01
CA THR A 231 12.66 15.07 -3.85
C THR A 231 12.47 14.13 -2.65
N ALA A 232 13.48 13.33 -2.35
CA ALA A 232 13.46 12.35 -1.27
C ALA A 232 13.19 12.98 0.10
N ARG A 233 12.44 12.28 0.96
CA ARG A 233 12.02 12.76 2.29
C ARG A 233 13.19 13.24 3.16
N ARG A 234 14.34 12.56 3.07
CA ARG A 234 15.58 12.87 3.82
C ARG A 234 16.18 14.25 3.53
N HIS A 235 15.74 14.92 2.47
CA HIS A 235 16.28 16.21 2.06
C HIS A 235 15.60 17.42 2.72
N ALA A 236 14.52 17.22 3.50
CA ALA A 236 13.88 18.30 4.27
C ALA A 236 14.87 19.01 5.21
N LYS A 237 14.82 20.35 5.28
CA LYS A 237 15.80 21.16 6.03
C LYS A 237 15.13 22.15 6.97
N GLU A 238 15.83 22.47 8.06
CA GLU A 238 15.46 23.57 8.95
C GLU A 238 15.33 24.89 8.16
N GLY A 239 14.25 25.63 8.42
CA GLY A 239 13.92 26.87 7.73
C GLY A 239 13.04 26.70 6.49
N ASP A 240 12.80 25.47 6.03
CA ASP A 240 11.87 25.23 4.93
C ASP A 240 10.41 25.50 5.34
N LEU A 241 9.61 25.94 4.38
CA LEU A 241 8.15 26.02 4.50
C LEU A 241 7.50 24.72 4.04
N ILE A 242 6.35 24.42 4.64
CA ILE A 242 5.52 23.27 4.28
C ILE A 242 4.27 23.78 3.56
N LEU A 243 4.12 23.36 2.30
CA LEU A 243 2.95 23.68 1.48
C LEU A 243 2.14 22.40 1.25
N MET A 244 0.82 22.54 1.18
CA MET A 244 -0.08 21.45 0.87
C MET A 244 -1.17 21.85 -0.12
N THR A 245 -1.49 20.98 -1.09
CA THR A 245 -2.68 21.14 -1.93
C THR A 245 -3.95 20.69 -1.20
N VAL A 246 -5.11 21.10 -1.72
CA VAL A 246 -6.39 20.56 -1.23
C VAL A 246 -6.58 19.13 -1.76
N GLY A 247 -6.69 18.18 -0.84
CA GLY A 247 -6.90 16.76 -1.13
C GLY A 247 -8.37 16.35 -1.01
N SER A 248 -8.83 15.53 -1.95
CA SER A 248 -10.17 14.93 -1.93
C SER A 248 -10.17 13.44 -1.55
N GLY A 249 -9.02 12.91 -1.15
CA GLY A 249 -8.83 11.50 -0.84
C GLY A 249 -8.76 10.60 -2.06
N GLY A 250 -8.41 9.33 -1.83
CA GLY A 250 -8.41 8.26 -2.84
C GLY A 250 -9.27 7.08 -2.46
N GLY A 251 -8.75 5.87 -2.66
CA GLY A 251 -9.51 4.64 -2.41
C GLY A 251 -10.05 4.54 -0.97
N THR A 252 -9.32 5.07 0.01
CA THR A 252 -9.72 5.13 1.42
C THR A 252 -10.99 5.98 1.63
N ILE A 253 -10.96 7.25 1.22
CA ILE A 253 -12.13 8.15 1.32
C ILE A 253 -13.29 7.65 0.47
N CYS A 254 -13.02 7.12 -0.72
CA CYS A 254 -14.05 6.54 -1.58
C CYS A 254 -14.73 5.33 -0.90
N ALA A 255 -13.94 4.43 -0.30
CA ALA A 255 -14.50 3.31 0.46
C ALA A 255 -15.31 3.80 1.67
N THR A 256 -14.83 4.80 2.41
CA THR A 256 -15.61 5.42 3.50
C THR A 256 -16.96 5.92 3.00
N ALA A 257 -16.96 6.69 1.92
CA ALA A 257 -18.15 7.27 1.33
C ALA A 257 -19.17 6.17 0.96
N ILE A 258 -18.73 5.16 0.20
CA ILE A 258 -19.58 4.05 -0.24
C ILE A 258 -20.16 3.28 0.95
N TYR A 259 -19.33 2.88 1.92
CA TYR A 259 -19.78 2.03 3.03
C TYR A 259 -20.55 2.77 4.13
N HIS A 260 -20.64 4.11 4.06
CA HIS A 260 -21.47 4.93 4.93
C HIS A 260 -22.64 5.61 4.19
N GLY A 261 -22.78 5.42 2.87
CA GLY A 261 -23.88 5.97 2.08
C GLY A 261 -23.70 7.42 1.61
N TYR A 262 -22.50 8.00 1.71
CA TYR A 262 -22.16 9.34 1.24
C TYR A 262 -21.74 9.33 -0.24
N PHE A 263 -22.60 8.82 -1.12
CA PHE A 263 -22.24 8.55 -2.52
C PHE A 263 -21.83 9.80 -3.32
N ASP A 264 -22.29 10.98 -2.93
CA ASP A 264 -21.92 12.25 -3.57
C ASP A 264 -20.43 12.59 -3.40
N VAL A 265 -19.81 12.13 -2.30
CA VAL A 265 -18.37 12.31 -2.03
C VAL A 265 -17.51 11.54 -3.03
N VAL A 266 -18.02 10.46 -3.63
CA VAL A 266 -17.29 9.66 -4.63
C VAL A 266 -16.88 10.52 -5.83
N TYR A 267 -17.72 11.45 -6.27
CA TYR A 267 -17.37 12.35 -7.38
C TYR A 267 -16.18 13.26 -7.04
N GLU A 268 -16.01 13.64 -5.78
CA GLU A 268 -14.87 14.47 -5.35
C GLU A 268 -13.55 13.68 -5.44
N THR A 269 -13.58 12.36 -5.23
CA THR A 269 -12.37 11.52 -5.25
C THR A 269 -11.88 11.25 -6.68
N LEU A 270 -12.75 11.33 -7.69
CA LEU A 270 -12.46 11.06 -9.11
C LEU A 270 -11.79 12.25 -9.82
N ASN A 271 -10.57 12.56 -9.43
CA ASN A 271 -9.75 13.61 -10.05
C ASN A 271 -8.27 13.21 -10.16
N VAL A 272 -7.53 13.91 -11.02
CA VAL A 272 -6.07 13.74 -11.21
C VAL A 272 -5.27 15.01 -10.90
N ASN A 273 -5.86 15.97 -10.18
CA ASN A 273 -5.28 17.31 -9.95
C ASN A 273 -3.88 17.25 -9.35
N PHE A 274 -3.66 16.34 -8.39
CA PHE A 274 -2.35 16.08 -7.79
C PHE A 274 -1.26 15.88 -8.86
N ILE A 275 -1.55 15.03 -9.85
CA ILE A 275 -0.60 14.66 -10.90
C ILE A 275 -0.36 15.85 -11.82
N LEU A 276 -1.43 16.55 -12.20
CA LEU A 276 -1.35 17.75 -13.04
C LEU A 276 -0.52 18.86 -12.37
N ASP A 277 -0.66 19.03 -11.05
CA ASP A 277 0.13 20.01 -10.30
C ASP A 277 1.61 19.61 -10.23
N CYS A 278 1.92 18.33 -10.04
CA CYS A 278 3.30 17.83 -10.13
C CYS A 278 3.89 18.04 -11.54
N GLN A 279 3.11 17.77 -12.60
CA GLN A 279 3.54 18.04 -13.98
C GLN A 279 3.82 19.52 -14.21
N LYS A 280 3.02 20.43 -13.66
CA LYS A 280 3.31 21.89 -13.72
C LYS A 280 4.64 22.21 -13.03
N LEU A 281 4.90 21.65 -11.84
CA LEU A 281 6.16 21.88 -11.11
C LEU A 281 7.38 21.39 -11.91
N ILE A 282 7.28 20.21 -12.54
CA ILE A 282 8.33 19.62 -13.38
C ILE A 282 8.55 20.45 -14.64
N ARG A 283 7.48 20.75 -15.40
CA ARG A 283 7.55 21.53 -16.66
C ARG A 283 8.12 22.93 -16.45
N ASN A 284 7.89 23.55 -15.29
CA ASN A 284 8.44 24.85 -14.92
C ASN A 284 9.80 24.77 -14.20
N SER A 285 10.42 23.59 -14.13
CA SER A 285 11.72 23.36 -13.46
C SER A 285 11.75 23.76 -11.97
N LEU A 286 10.60 23.98 -11.34
CA LEU A 286 10.52 24.28 -9.90
C LEU A 286 10.84 23.07 -9.05
N ILE A 287 10.61 21.86 -9.58
CA ILE A 287 10.93 20.60 -8.89
C ILE A 287 12.39 20.54 -8.44
N ASN A 288 13.31 21.16 -9.20
CA ASN A 288 14.75 21.18 -8.90
C ASN A 288 15.11 22.01 -7.66
N LYS A 289 14.20 22.90 -7.22
CA LYS A 289 14.35 23.74 -6.03
C LYS A 289 13.63 23.16 -4.82
N VAL A 290 12.81 22.13 -5.00
CA VAL A 290 12.10 21.46 -3.92
C VAL A 290 13.04 20.53 -3.19
N HIS A 291 12.99 20.58 -1.85
CA HIS A 291 13.80 19.71 -1.01
C HIS A 291 13.15 18.34 -0.87
N ALA A 292 11.90 18.28 -0.41
CA ALA A 292 11.17 17.04 -0.24
C ALA A 292 9.71 17.16 -0.69
N MET A 293 9.15 16.06 -1.20
CA MET A 293 7.73 15.93 -1.52
C MET A 293 7.22 14.57 -1.02
N THR A 294 5.94 14.51 -0.68
CA THR A 294 5.21 13.27 -0.38
C THR A 294 3.74 13.47 -0.71
N ASP A 295 2.97 12.40 -0.87
CA ASP A 295 1.52 12.47 -0.81
C ASP A 295 1.07 12.17 0.62
N VAL A 296 -0.03 12.79 1.05
CA VAL A 296 -0.65 12.49 2.35
C VAL A 296 -1.51 11.24 2.19
N THR A 297 -0.89 10.09 2.44
CA THR A 297 -1.42 8.76 2.11
C THR A 297 -2.03 8.07 3.33
N ASN A 298 -2.23 6.75 3.30
CA ASN A 298 -2.75 5.99 4.43
C ASN A 298 -1.89 6.22 5.68
N GLY A 299 -2.52 6.35 6.85
CA GLY A 299 -1.91 6.88 8.07
C GLY A 299 -1.99 8.41 8.21
N GLY A 300 -2.29 9.12 7.12
CA GLY A 300 -2.47 10.57 7.05
C GLY A 300 -1.22 11.35 7.45
N ILE A 301 -1.40 12.66 7.68
CA ILE A 301 -0.29 13.54 8.04
C ILE A 301 0.41 13.11 9.34
N ARG A 302 -0.26 12.36 10.22
CA ARG A 302 0.36 11.75 11.41
C ARG A 302 1.46 10.75 11.04
N GLY A 303 1.23 9.93 10.03
CA GLY A 303 2.20 8.95 9.52
C GLY A 303 3.32 9.64 8.76
N ASP A 304 2.97 10.41 7.73
CA ASP A 304 3.97 10.98 6.81
C ASP A 304 4.88 11.98 7.52
N ALA A 305 4.34 12.84 8.40
CA ALA A 305 5.16 13.77 9.16
C ALA A 305 6.10 13.07 10.15
N PHE A 306 5.67 11.94 10.72
CA PHE A 306 6.51 11.13 11.61
C PHE A 306 7.67 10.50 10.83
N GLU A 307 7.40 9.90 9.66
CA GLU A 307 8.43 9.32 8.80
C GLU A 307 9.44 10.38 8.35
N ILE A 308 8.98 11.52 7.82
CA ILE A 308 9.87 12.61 7.39
C ILE A 308 10.73 13.11 8.55
N SER A 309 10.13 13.38 9.72
CA SER A 309 10.87 13.89 10.88
C SER A 309 11.97 12.93 11.34
N LYS A 310 11.73 11.61 11.26
CA LYS A 310 12.71 10.59 11.63
C LYS A 310 13.81 10.44 10.59
N THR A 311 13.45 10.40 9.32
CA THR A 311 14.38 10.16 8.22
C THR A 311 15.28 11.38 7.97
N ALA A 312 14.71 12.59 7.92
CA ALA A 312 15.46 13.83 7.71
C ALA A 312 16.12 14.40 8.99
N LYS A 313 15.77 13.88 10.18
CA LYS A 313 16.24 14.38 11.48
C LYS A 313 15.96 15.88 11.67
N VAL A 314 14.72 16.25 11.38
CA VAL A 314 14.15 17.58 11.57
C VAL A 314 12.80 17.46 12.28
N SER A 315 12.25 18.57 12.75
CA SER A 315 10.88 18.64 13.25
C SER A 315 9.98 19.34 12.25
N LEU A 316 8.83 18.75 11.95
CA LEU A 316 7.78 19.40 11.17
C LEU A 316 6.75 20.01 12.12
N VAL A 317 6.45 21.29 11.95
CA VAL A 317 5.47 22.01 12.77
C VAL A 317 4.34 22.48 11.87
N PHE A 318 3.12 22.00 12.16
CA PHE A 318 1.92 22.33 11.40
C PHE A 318 0.98 23.21 12.18
N ASP A 319 0.28 24.10 11.50
CA ASP A 319 -0.86 24.84 12.03
C ASP A 319 -2.17 24.10 11.73
N TYR A 320 -3.00 23.87 12.76
CA TYR A 320 -4.22 23.07 12.63
C TYR A 320 -5.26 23.74 11.72
N GLU A 321 -5.45 25.06 11.85
CA GLU A 321 -6.47 25.80 11.11
C GLU A 321 -6.20 25.83 9.60
N THR A 322 -4.94 25.90 9.21
CA THR A 322 -4.50 25.80 7.82
C THR A 322 -4.54 24.36 7.31
N LEU A 323 -4.17 23.37 8.13
CA LEU A 323 -4.31 21.95 7.77
C LEU A 323 -5.75 21.57 7.43
N VAL A 324 -6.73 22.01 8.23
CA VAL A 324 -8.16 21.74 7.97
C VAL A 324 -8.57 22.21 6.57
N LYS A 325 -8.02 23.33 6.09
CA LYS A 325 -8.32 23.89 4.76
C LYS A 325 -7.73 23.07 3.61
N THR A 326 -6.80 22.16 3.88
CA THR A 326 -6.22 21.25 2.88
C THR A 326 -7.09 20.03 2.58
N VAL A 327 -8.25 19.90 3.22
CA VAL A 327 -9.21 18.82 2.96
C VAL A 327 -10.41 19.36 2.21
N ASN A 328 -10.82 18.67 1.15
CA ASN A 328 -12.05 19.00 0.42
C ASN A 328 -13.23 19.12 1.38
N LYS A 329 -14.04 20.18 1.25
CA LYS A 329 -15.10 20.51 2.20
C LYS A 329 -16.13 19.41 2.40
N LYS A 330 -16.52 18.70 1.32
CA LYS A 330 -17.49 17.59 1.43
C LYS A 330 -16.87 16.39 2.13
N VAL A 331 -15.60 16.09 1.80
CA VAL A 331 -14.83 15.03 2.46
C VAL A 331 -14.68 15.32 3.94
N LEU A 332 -14.24 16.53 4.30
CA LEU A 332 -14.07 16.96 5.69
C LEU A 332 -15.37 16.83 6.47
N LYS A 333 -16.48 17.35 5.93
CA LYS A 333 -17.80 17.24 6.54
C LYS A 333 -18.20 15.78 6.81
N MET A 334 -18.00 14.90 5.83
CA MET A 334 -18.26 13.46 5.99
C MET A 334 -17.40 12.86 7.11
N LEU A 335 -16.11 13.17 7.14
CA LEU A 335 -15.19 12.66 8.17
C LEU A 335 -15.61 13.14 9.58
N GLU A 336 -15.99 14.40 9.72
CA GLU A 336 -16.48 14.99 10.98
C GLU A 336 -17.77 14.31 11.47
N GLU A 337 -18.78 14.17 10.60
CA GLU A 337 -20.04 13.50 10.93
C GLU A 337 -19.84 12.04 11.35
N LEU A 338 -18.87 11.35 10.73
CA LEU A 338 -18.52 9.96 11.03
C LEU A 338 -17.53 9.80 12.20
N ASN A 339 -17.11 10.91 12.82
CA ASN A 339 -16.07 10.97 13.86
C ASN A 339 -14.77 10.26 13.44
N ILE A 340 -14.32 10.50 12.21
CA ILE A 340 -13.07 9.99 11.66
C ILE A 340 -12.02 11.11 11.71
N ASP A 341 -10.87 10.82 12.33
CA ASP A 341 -9.75 11.75 12.40
C ASP A 341 -9.11 11.96 11.02
N PHE A 342 -9.33 13.13 10.41
CA PHE A 342 -8.78 13.46 9.09
C PHE A 342 -7.25 13.46 9.07
N LEU A 343 -6.59 13.69 10.22
CA LEU A 343 -5.13 13.67 10.32
C LEU A 343 -4.56 12.26 10.22
N GLY A 344 -5.40 11.22 10.37
CA GLY A 344 -5.03 9.82 10.40
C GLY A 344 -5.52 9.00 9.18
N VAL A 345 -5.95 9.65 8.11
CA VAL A 345 -6.43 9.01 6.87
C VAL A 345 -5.79 9.64 5.62
N SER A 346 -5.81 8.91 4.51
CA SER A 346 -5.33 9.43 3.22
C SER A 346 -6.25 10.53 2.68
N THR A 347 -5.83 11.79 2.82
CA THR A 347 -6.48 12.94 2.18
C THR A 347 -6.03 13.11 0.73
N GLY A 348 -4.93 12.45 0.31
CA GLY A 348 -4.40 12.55 -1.05
C GLY A 348 -3.90 13.96 -1.40
N SER A 349 -3.58 14.77 -0.40
CA SER A 349 -2.96 16.09 -0.57
C SER A 349 -1.49 15.92 -0.99
N LEU A 350 -0.99 16.78 -1.87
CA LEU A 350 0.44 16.90 -2.16
C LEU A 350 1.08 17.75 -1.07
N LEU A 351 2.12 17.24 -0.40
CA LEU A 351 2.93 17.97 0.56
C LEU A 351 4.29 18.31 -0.06
N ILE A 352 4.66 19.58 -0.01
CA ILE A 352 5.91 20.11 -0.56
C ILE A 352 6.68 20.80 0.56
N ILE A 353 7.96 20.45 0.72
CA ILE A 353 8.90 21.10 1.64
C ILE A 353 9.95 21.82 0.80
N CYS A 354 10.01 23.14 0.92
CA CYS A 354 10.91 23.96 0.11
C CYS A 354 11.30 25.29 0.79
N PRO A 355 12.37 25.95 0.32
CA PRO A 355 12.74 27.29 0.78
C PRO A 355 11.65 28.34 0.50
N GLU A 356 11.67 29.45 1.25
CA GLU A 356 10.64 30.49 1.18
C GLU A 356 10.50 31.14 -0.21
N ASP A 357 11.61 31.40 -0.91
CA ASP A 357 11.60 31.96 -2.26
C ASP A 357 10.90 31.03 -3.26
N THR A 358 11.23 29.74 -3.18
CA THR A 358 10.62 28.67 -3.97
C THR A 358 9.14 28.52 -3.63
N ALA A 359 8.77 28.62 -2.35
CA ALA A 359 7.38 28.56 -1.92
C ALA A 359 6.53 29.69 -2.54
N ARG A 360 7.08 30.90 -2.68
CA ARG A 360 6.41 32.02 -3.35
C ARG A 360 6.21 31.77 -4.85
N GLU A 361 7.18 31.13 -5.52
CA GLU A 361 7.05 30.72 -6.92
C GLU A 361 5.96 29.66 -7.09
N ILE A 362 5.95 28.63 -6.22
CA ILE A 362 4.95 27.54 -6.26
C ILE A 362 3.53 28.07 -6.04
N LYS A 363 3.32 28.96 -5.05
CA LYS A 363 2.01 29.59 -4.78
C LYS A 363 1.44 30.40 -5.95
N ARG A 364 2.27 30.82 -6.90
CA ARG A 364 1.82 31.51 -8.13
C ARG A 364 1.47 30.54 -9.25
N LEU A 365 1.94 29.30 -9.17
CA LEU A 365 1.80 28.29 -10.23
C LEU A 365 0.64 27.32 -9.95
N ILE A 366 0.46 26.93 -8.70
CA ILE A 366 -0.55 25.95 -8.26
C ILE A 366 -1.25 26.40 -6.98
N ASP A 367 -2.46 25.90 -6.77
CA ASP A 367 -3.26 26.21 -5.58
C ASP A 367 -2.76 25.39 -4.38
N VAL A 368 -2.00 26.05 -3.52
CA VAL A 368 -1.43 25.47 -2.30
C VAL A 368 -1.64 26.37 -1.09
N ILE A 369 -1.69 25.74 0.07
CA ILE A 369 -1.83 26.38 1.38
C ILE A 369 -0.50 26.17 2.12
N GLU A 370 0.06 27.24 2.66
CA GLU A 370 1.15 27.11 3.63
C GLU A 370 0.56 26.63 4.96
N VAL A 371 1.03 25.46 5.40
CA VAL A 371 0.47 24.76 6.58
C VAL A 371 1.43 24.70 7.74
N GLY A 372 2.66 25.18 7.57
CA GLY A 372 3.69 24.99 8.57
C GLY A 372 5.10 25.26 8.08
N TYR A 373 6.05 24.87 8.91
CA TYR A 373 7.48 25.06 8.68
C TYR A 373 8.28 23.91 9.29
N VAL A 374 9.54 23.81 8.88
CA VAL A 374 10.51 22.84 9.38
C VAL A 374 11.48 23.54 10.32
N GLU A 375 11.69 22.95 11.50
CA GLU A 375 12.67 23.42 12.48
C GLU A 375 13.62 22.31 12.92
N ARG A 376 14.62 22.65 13.73
CA ARG A 376 15.54 21.66 14.28
C ARG A 376 14.85 20.67 15.23
N GLY A 377 15.05 19.38 15.03
CA GLY A 377 14.61 18.34 15.95
C GLY A 377 14.41 16.98 15.29
N ASN A 378 13.44 16.17 15.72
CA ASN A 378 13.22 14.80 15.20
C ASN A 378 11.79 14.28 15.42
N LYS A 379 10.83 15.20 15.52
CA LYS A 379 9.43 14.95 15.88
C LYS A 379 8.50 15.89 15.10
N SER A 380 7.27 15.44 14.88
CA SER A 380 6.21 16.23 14.27
C SER A 380 5.31 16.86 15.35
N TYR A 381 4.82 18.08 15.09
CA TYR A 381 4.00 18.85 16.01
C TYR A 381 2.82 19.50 15.31
N LEU A 382 1.73 19.65 16.07
CA LEU A 382 0.54 20.37 15.68
C LEU A 382 0.35 21.57 16.62
N LEU A 383 0.19 22.75 16.04
CA LEU A 383 -0.19 23.98 16.73
C LEU A 383 -1.71 24.12 16.65
N LYS A 384 -2.37 24.04 17.80
CA LYS A 384 -3.82 24.14 17.91
C LYS A 384 -4.18 24.93 19.17
N ASP A 385 -5.01 25.97 19.03
CA ASP A 385 -5.46 26.80 20.16
C ASP A 385 -4.31 27.36 21.02
N GLY A 386 -3.19 27.71 20.37
CA GLY A 386 -1.97 28.18 21.04
C GLY A 386 -1.18 27.10 21.79
N ARG A 387 -1.58 25.82 21.69
CA ARG A 387 -0.87 24.67 22.25
C ARG A 387 -0.08 23.94 21.18
N ARG A 388 1.06 23.39 21.58
CA ARG A 388 1.92 22.56 20.75
C ARG A 388 1.80 21.11 21.18
N GLU A 389 1.18 20.29 20.34
CA GLU A 389 0.93 18.88 20.59
C GLU A 389 1.82 18.02 19.70
N GLU A 390 2.35 16.90 20.22
CA GLU A 390 3.14 15.98 19.41
C GLU A 390 2.22 15.19 18.47
N LEU A 391 2.49 15.24 17.17
CA LEU A 391 1.71 14.57 16.14
C LEU A 391 2.21 13.13 15.97
N LYS A 392 1.76 12.22 16.84
CA LYS A 392 2.18 10.81 16.82
C LYS A 392 1.32 9.97 15.86
N PRO A 393 1.92 8.96 15.20
CA PRO A 393 1.16 7.92 14.52
C PRO A 393 0.39 7.08 15.54
N LYS A 394 -0.75 6.55 15.13
CA LYS A 394 -1.51 5.54 15.88
C LYS A 394 -0.99 4.14 15.54
N PHE A 395 -1.42 3.13 16.29
CA PHE A 395 -1.06 1.73 16.00
C PHE A 395 -1.53 1.30 14.59
N ARG A 396 -2.69 1.81 14.16
CA ARG A 396 -3.25 1.72 12.80
C ARG A 396 -3.74 3.09 12.35
N GLU A 397 -3.94 3.28 11.04
CA GLU A 397 -4.72 4.40 10.51
C GLU A 397 -6.12 4.48 11.14
N ALA A 398 -6.74 5.66 11.08
CA ALA A 398 -8.05 5.85 11.69
C ALA A 398 -9.11 4.91 11.07
N PRO A 399 -9.94 4.21 11.87
CA PRO A 399 -10.88 3.25 11.34
C PRO A 399 -12.04 3.94 10.62
N TYR A 400 -12.03 3.84 9.29
CA TYR A 400 -12.88 4.65 8.41
C TYR A 400 -14.05 3.88 7.76
N THR A 401 -14.29 2.63 8.17
CA THR A 401 -15.49 1.84 7.79
C THR A 401 -16.07 1.12 9.01
N PRO A 402 -17.35 0.70 9.00
CA PRO A 402 -17.97 0.02 10.14
C PRO A 402 -17.22 -1.25 10.56
N VAL A 403 -16.78 -2.07 9.59
CA VAL A 403 -16.02 -3.30 9.88
C VAL A 403 -14.64 -2.96 10.46
N LYS A 404 -13.94 -1.93 9.94
CA LYS A 404 -12.65 -1.51 10.49
C LYS A 404 -12.77 -1.09 11.96
N LYS A 405 -13.83 -0.36 12.33
CA LYS A 405 -14.08 0.05 13.73
C LYS A 405 -14.25 -1.14 14.69
N VAL A 406 -14.68 -2.32 14.22
CA VAL A 406 -14.83 -3.54 15.04
C VAL A 406 -13.51 -4.30 15.20
N VAL A 407 -12.68 -4.35 14.15
CA VAL A 407 -11.43 -5.12 14.13
C VAL A 407 -10.21 -4.32 14.57
N ASP A 408 -10.37 -3.01 14.77
CA ASP A 408 -9.32 -2.14 15.28
C ASP A 408 -9.08 -2.43 16.76
N ARG A 409 -7.91 -3.00 17.05
CA ARG A 409 -7.48 -3.40 18.39
C ARG A 409 -5.98 -3.23 18.49
N GLU A 410 -5.53 -2.66 19.59
CA GLU A 410 -4.11 -2.64 19.93
C GLU A 410 -3.67 -4.03 20.44
N PRO A 411 -2.51 -4.53 20.04
CA PRO A 411 -2.01 -5.82 20.49
C PRO A 411 -1.53 -5.73 21.94
N GLU A 412 -1.97 -6.68 22.78
CA GLU A 412 -1.59 -6.73 24.20
C GLU A 412 -0.08 -6.97 24.43
N ASN A 413 0.60 -7.70 23.53
CA ASN A 413 2.02 -8.07 23.65
C ASN A 413 2.83 -7.70 22.39
N PHE A 414 2.92 -6.40 22.09
CA PHE A 414 3.54 -5.94 20.83
C PHE A 414 5.04 -6.27 20.71
N GLU A 415 5.81 -6.22 21.79
CA GLU A 415 7.25 -6.54 21.73
C GLU A 415 7.52 -8.02 21.45
N GLU A 416 6.76 -8.94 22.08
CA GLU A 416 6.84 -10.37 21.77
C GLU A 416 6.48 -10.65 20.31
N MET A 417 5.48 -9.94 19.78
CA MET A 417 5.10 -10.00 18.37
C MET A 417 6.25 -9.57 17.45
N LYS A 418 6.94 -8.46 17.76
CA LYS A 418 8.10 -7.97 17.00
C LYS A 418 9.22 -9.00 16.97
N GLU A 419 9.52 -9.66 18.09
CA GLU A 419 10.55 -10.70 18.16
C GLU A 419 10.23 -11.91 17.27
N LYS A 420 8.97 -12.37 17.30
CA LYS A 420 8.50 -13.48 16.46
C LYS A 420 8.62 -13.17 14.96
N ILE A 421 8.21 -11.97 14.56
CA ILE A 421 8.33 -11.49 13.17
C ILE A 421 9.81 -11.41 12.76
N ARG A 422 10.66 -10.83 13.62
CA ARG A 422 12.10 -10.70 13.36
C ARG A 422 12.77 -12.06 13.15
N LYS A 423 12.42 -13.06 13.97
CA LYS A 423 12.93 -14.42 13.80
C LYS A 423 12.55 -15.02 12.44
N ALA A 424 11.29 -14.86 12.02
CA ALA A 424 10.85 -15.33 10.70
C ALA A 424 11.57 -14.62 9.55
N CYS A 425 11.85 -13.32 9.68
CA CYS A 425 12.67 -12.54 8.76
C CYS A 425 14.10 -13.10 8.65
N ASP A 426 14.76 -13.34 9.79
CA ASP A 426 16.12 -13.89 9.83
C ASP A 426 16.21 -15.29 9.17
N GLU A 427 15.20 -16.13 9.38
CA GLU A 427 15.09 -17.44 8.72
C GLU A 427 14.88 -17.32 7.19
N ALA A 428 14.10 -16.33 6.74
CA ALA A 428 13.92 -16.04 5.32
C ALA A 428 15.23 -15.58 4.66
N ILE A 429 16.02 -14.72 5.34
CA ILE A 429 17.35 -14.29 4.87
C ILE A 429 18.28 -15.50 4.72
N LYS A 430 18.36 -16.38 5.72
CA LYS A 430 19.18 -17.61 5.64
C LYS A 430 18.78 -18.50 4.47
N LYS A 431 17.47 -18.67 4.23
CA LYS A 431 16.95 -19.42 3.09
C LYS A 431 17.37 -18.81 1.76
N LYS A 432 17.26 -17.48 1.62
CA LYS A 432 17.69 -16.74 0.44
C LYS A 432 19.19 -16.96 0.16
N GLU A 433 20.03 -16.83 1.18
CA GLU A 433 21.48 -17.03 1.06
C GLU A 433 21.83 -18.46 0.65
N PHE A 434 21.15 -19.46 1.23
CA PHE A 434 21.32 -20.85 0.85
C PHE A 434 21.03 -21.08 -0.65
N VAL A 435 19.87 -20.61 -1.15
CA VAL A 435 19.50 -20.76 -2.56
C VAL A 435 20.48 -20.02 -3.47
N LEU A 436 20.84 -18.77 -3.12
CA LEU A 436 21.76 -17.96 -3.91
C LEU A 436 23.14 -18.61 -4.02
N ASN A 437 23.68 -19.14 -2.93
CA ASN A 437 24.96 -19.84 -2.93
C ASN A 437 24.94 -21.06 -3.86
N ASN A 438 23.84 -21.80 -3.90
CA ASN A 438 23.69 -22.94 -4.81
C ASN A 438 23.57 -22.50 -6.28
N LEU A 439 22.89 -21.38 -6.56
CA LEU A 439 22.82 -20.81 -7.92
C LEU A 439 24.18 -20.33 -8.41
N LEU A 440 24.97 -19.68 -7.55
CA LEU A 440 26.29 -19.18 -7.91
C LEU A 440 27.32 -20.31 -8.06
N LYS A 441 27.25 -21.36 -7.25
CA LYS A 441 28.08 -22.57 -7.41
C LYS A 441 27.86 -23.28 -8.74
N LYS A 442 26.66 -23.21 -9.34
CA LYS A 442 26.36 -23.81 -10.65
C LYS A 442 26.83 -22.95 -11.83
N ARG A 443 27.23 -21.70 -11.61
CA ARG A 443 27.74 -20.79 -12.65
C ARG A 443 29.26 -20.83 -12.80
N ASN A 444 29.95 -21.34 -11.78
CA ASN A 444 31.38 -21.65 -11.79
C ASN A 444 31.58 -23.15 -12.05
#